data_AF-A0A7G5GT74-F1
#
_entry.id   AF-A0A7G5GT74-F1
#
_cell.length_a   1.000
_cell.length_b   1.000
_cell.length_c   1.000
_cell.angle_alpha   90.00
_cell.angle_beta   90.00
_cell.angle_gamma   90.00
#
_symmetry.space_group_name_H-M   'P 1'
#
loop_
_entity.id
_entity.type
_entity.pdbx_description
1 polymer ?
#
loop_
_entity_poly.entity_id
_entity_poly.type
_entity_poly.pdbx_seq_one_letter_code
_entity_poly.pdbx_strand_id
1 'polypeptide(L)'
;MNRHTNNLKQQIERVLRWEQSSHWRFRDFMQLSELIYKHTYRVVDAQELQIFWQSSTVISSSFLDTLAQFVDYEDWDDFCTRNFYGTVEVDEETEMLHAPMWEIPTRWVIAICWFSVIASLAVTILLIWKH
;
A
#
# COMPACT_ATOMS: atom_id res chain seq x y z
N MET A 1 -8.88 18.84 13.42
CA MET A 1 -7.74 18.06 12.92
C MET A 1 -8.26 16.66 12.60
N ASN A 2 -8.43 16.30 11.32
CA ASN A 2 -9.10 15.06 10.93
C ASN A 2 -8.21 13.85 11.24
N ARG A 3 -8.55 13.06 12.28
CA ARG A 3 -7.81 11.84 12.68
C ARG A 3 -7.57 10.91 11.48
N HIS A 4 -8.54 10.80 10.59
CA HIS A 4 -8.45 9.99 9.37
C HIS A 4 -7.35 10.46 8.42
N THR A 5 -7.17 11.77 8.20
CA THR A 5 -6.15 12.25 7.25
C THR A 5 -4.73 12.00 7.78
N ASN A 6 -4.55 12.04 9.11
CA ASN A 6 -3.28 11.64 9.73
C ASN A 6 -3.04 10.13 9.60
N ASN A 7 -4.06 9.29 9.73
CA ASN A 7 -3.93 7.85 9.52
C ASN A 7 -3.55 7.55 8.06
N LEU A 8 -4.17 8.25 7.10
CA LEU A 8 -3.86 8.11 5.67
C LEU A 8 -2.39 8.44 5.38
N LYS A 9 -1.88 9.57 5.88
CA LYS A 9 -0.46 9.93 5.77
C LYS A 9 0.45 8.82 6.31
N GLN A 10 0.13 8.29 7.48
CA GLN A 10 0.90 7.20 8.09
C GLN A 10 0.89 5.92 7.24
N GLN A 11 -0.24 5.57 6.63
CA GLN A 11 -0.29 4.41 5.73
C GLN A 11 0.55 4.62 4.48
N ILE A 12 0.47 5.81 3.87
CA ILE A 12 1.30 6.17 2.73
C ILE A 12 2.78 6.09 3.09
N GLU A 13 3.20 6.64 4.23
CA GLU A 13 4.58 6.56 4.71
C GLU A 13 5.06 5.11 4.90
N ARG A 14 4.19 4.22 5.39
CA ARG A 14 4.50 2.78 5.54
C ARG A 14 4.66 2.07 4.20
N VAL A 15 3.82 2.38 3.22
CA VAL A 15 3.90 1.82 1.86
C VAL A 15 5.19 2.26 1.17
N LEU A 16 5.52 3.55 1.27
CA LEU A 16 6.72 4.11 0.65
C LEU A 16 8.02 3.63 1.30
N ARG A 17 8.00 3.35 2.62
CA ARG A 17 9.19 3.00 3.42
C ARG A 17 10.32 4.03 3.32
N TRP A 18 9.95 5.28 3.10
CA TRP A 18 10.89 6.41 3.12
C TRP A 18 11.17 6.85 4.55
N GLU A 19 12.04 7.85 4.71
CA GLU A 19 12.19 8.54 5.99
C GLU A 19 10.88 9.21 6.42
N GLN A 20 10.80 9.61 7.68
CA GLN A 20 9.61 10.29 8.22
C GLN A 20 9.31 11.57 7.44
N SER A 21 8.03 11.85 7.19
CA SER A 21 7.62 12.97 6.32
C SER A 21 8.04 14.36 6.80
N SER A 22 8.47 14.50 8.06
CA SER A 22 9.13 15.69 8.59
C SER A 22 10.46 16.04 7.90
N HIS A 23 11.10 15.07 7.26
CA HIS A 23 12.38 15.25 6.55
C HIS A 23 12.22 15.38 5.03
N TRP A 24 11.01 15.21 4.51
CA TRP A 24 10.77 15.26 3.08
C TRP A 24 11.03 16.65 2.51
N ARG A 25 11.70 16.68 1.37
CA ARG A 25 11.92 17.86 0.54
C ARG A 25 10.93 17.85 -0.62
N PHE A 26 10.82 18.98 -1.31
CA PHE A 26 9.96 19.11 -2.49
C PHE A 26 10.18 17.99 -3.54
N ARG A 27 11.43 17.54 -3.72
CA ARG A 27 11.77 16.42 -4.62
C ARG A 27 11.06 15.12 -4.24
N ASP A 28 10.91 14.83 -2.95
CA ASP A 28 10.25 13.61 -2.47
C ASP A 28 8.75 13.67 -2.80
N PHE A 29 8.13 14.86 -2.70
CA PHE A 29 6.75 15.07 -3.13
C PHE A 29 6.58 14.95 -4.65
N MET A 30 7.56 15.37 -5.46
CA MET A 30 7.54 15.11 -6.91
C MET A 30 7.59 13.61 -7.20
N GLN A 31 8.46 12.88 -6.52
CA GLN A 31 8.56 11.43 -6.67
C GLN A 31 7.26 10.73 -6.22
N LEU A 32 6.63 11.20 -5.13
CA LEU A 32 5.35 10.67 -4.66
C LEU A 32 4.24 10.91 -5.69
N SER A 33 4.16 12.11 -6.26
CA SER A 33 3.23 12.42 -7.36
C SER A 33 3.39 11.44 -8.53
N GLU A 34 4.62 11.14 -8.94
CA GLU A 34 4.88 10.16 -10.00
C GLU A 34 4.43 8.75 -9.63
N LEU A 35 4.64 8.33 -8.37
CA LEU A 35 4.22 7.01 -7.88
C LEU A 35 2.69 6.89 -7.83
N ILE A 36 2.01 7.91 -7.32
CA ILE A 36 0.54 7.98 -7.31
C ILE A 36 0.00 7.88 -8.73
N TYR A 37 0.58 8.63 -9.66
CA TYR A 37 0.17 8.57 -11.06
C TYR A 37 0.38 7.17 -11.66
N LYS A 38 1.51 6.52 -11.38
CA LYS A 38 1.78 5.16 -11.88
C LYS A 38 0.82 4.11 -11.34
N HIS A 39 0.34 4.27 -10.10
CA HIS A 39 -0.57 3.32 -9.46
C HIS A 39 -2.04 3.57 -9.80
N THR A 40 -2.45 4.83 -9.78
CA THR A 40 -3.87 5.24 -9.87
C THR A 40 -4.27 5.82 -11.22
N TYR A 41 -3.29 6.13 -12.09
CA TYR A 41 -3.46 6.89 -13.34
C TYR A 41 -4.07 8.29 -13.17
N ARG A 42 -4.10 8.82 -11.94
CA ARG A 42 -4.57 10.16 -11.61
C ARG A 42 -3.39 11.07 -11.30
N VAL A 43 -3.46 12.29 -11.83
CA VAL A 43 -2.44 13.31 -11.59
C VAL A 43 -2.76 14.03 -10.28
N VAL A 44 -1.77 14.12 -9.40
CA VAL A 44 -1.83 14.89 -8.17
C VAL A 44 -0.60 15.78 -8.12
N ASP A 45 -0.77 17.07 -7.84
CA ASP A 45 0.35 18.01 -7.89
C ASP A 45 1.27 17.86 -6.65
N ALA A 46 2.58 17.99 -6.86
CA ALA A 46 3.57 17.86 -5.79
C ALA A 46 3.43 18.96 -4.71
N GLN A 47 3.02 20.17 -5.10
CA GLN A 47 2.74 21.27 -4.18
C GLN A 47 1.47 21.00 -3.37
N GLU A 48 0.44 20.41 -3.97
CA GLU A 48 -0.78 19.97 -3.28
C GLU A 48 -0.46 18.89 -2.24
N LEU A 49 0.36 17.91 -2.60
CA LEU A 49 0.87 16.91 -1.66
C LEU A 49 1.65 17.58 -0.53
N GLN A 50 2.58 18.48 -0.84
CA GLN A 50 3.35 19.18 0.18
C GLN A 50 2.45 19.94 1.16
N ILE A 51 1.46 20.68 0.65
CA ILE A 51 0.49 21.40 1.48
C ILE A 51 -0.33 20.43 2.32
N PHE A 52 -0.78 19.30 1.76
CA PHE A 52 -1.50 18.28 2.51
C PHE A 52 -0.65 17.67 3.63
N TRP A 53 0.66 17.48 3.45
CA TRP A 53 1.52 16.99 4.52
C TRP A 53 1.77 18.03 5.60
N GLN A 54 2.10 19.26 5.20
CA GLN A 54 2.45 20.37 6.11
C GLN A 54 1.23 20.96 6.83
N SER A 55 0.08 20.95 6.18
CA SER A 55 -1.18 21.46 6.71
C SER A 55 -2.23 20.35 6.68
N SER A 56 -3.09 20.24 7.69
CA SER A 56 -4.22 19.29 7.64
C SER A 56 -5.34 19.76 6.68
N THR A 57 -5.04 20.64 5.73
CA THR A 57 -5.98 21.19 4.76
C THR A 57 -6.29 20.13 3.72
N VAL A 58 -7.56 19.78 3.60
CA VAL A 58 -8.06 18.91 2.54
C VAL A 58 -8.40 19.78 1.34
N ILE A 59 -7.81 19.47 0.19
CA ILE A 59 -7.97 20.25 -1.03
C ILE A 59 -9.30 19.89 -1.72
N SER A 60 -9.58 18.59 -1.87
CA SER A 60 -10.83 18.08 -2.43
C SER A 60 -11.11 16.64 -1.99
N SER A 61 -12.35 16.17 -2.19
CA SER A 61 -12.69 14.75 -1.99
C SER A 61 -11.93 13.85 -2.97
N SER A 62 -11.87 14.24 -4.25
CA SER A 62 -11.17 13.47 -5.28
C SER A 62 -9.67 13.30 -5.01
N PHE A 63 -9.05 14.28 -4.35
CA PHE A 63 -7.67 14.19 -3.88
C PHE A 63 -7.52 13.09 -2.82
N LEU A 64 -8.43 13.06 -1.84
CA LEU A 64 -8.42 12.02 -0.80
C LEU A 64 -8.72 10.64 -1.37
N ASP A 65 -9.66 10.53 -2.32
CA ASP A 65 -9.96 9.27 -2.99
C ASP A 65 -8.72 8.74 -3.72
N THR A 66 -8.00 9.62 -4.41
CA THR A 66 -6.78 9.24 -5.15
C THR A 66 -5.68 8.77 -4.20
N LEU A 67 -5.52 9.43 -3.05
CA LEU A 67 -4.57 9.00 -2.04
C LEU A 67 -4.98 7.69 -1.34
N ALA A 68 -6.27 7.47 -1.12
CA ALA A 68 -6.80 6.22 -0.57
C ALA A 68 -6.58 5.06 -1.56
N GLN A 69 -6.82 5.30 -2.86
CA GLN A 69 -6.52 4.34 -3.93
C GLN A 69 -5.04 4.03 -4.05
N PHE A 70 -4.16 5.00 -3.79
CA PHE A 70 -2.72 4.75 -3.75
C PHE A 70 -2.29 3.78 -2.64
N VAL A 71 -3.09 3.63 -1.58
CA VAL A 71 -2.88 2.65 -0.50
C VAL A 71 -3.88 1.49 -0.56
N ASP A 72 -4.41 1.20 -1.75
CA ASP A 72 -5.27 0.05 -2.08
C ASP A 72 -6.64 0.02 -1.37
N TYR A 73 -7.25 1.19 -1.17
CA TYR A 73 -8.65 1.35 -0.80
C TYR A 73 -9.48 1.77 -2.02
N GLU A 74 -10.78 1.50 -2.00
CA GLU A 74 -11.67 1.86 -3.11
C GLU A 74 -11.78 3.39 -3.28
N ASP A 75 -12.00 4.08 -2.17
CA ASP A 75 -12.10 5.53 -2.07
C ASP A 75 -11.81 6.02 -0.64
N TRP A 76 -12.00 7.32 -0.40
CA TRP A 76 -11.79 7.92 0.92
C TRP A 76 -12.76 7.41 2.00
N ASP A 77 -13.99 7.07 1.62
CA ASP A 77 -14.99 6.57 2.56
C ASP A 77 -14.68 5.14 2.99
N ASP A 78 -14.29 4.27 2.05
CA ASP A 78 -13.78 2.93 2.33
C ASP A 78 -12.59 2.99 3.29
N PHE A 79 -11.65 3.91 3.05
CA PHE A 79 -10.54 4.17 3.94
C PHE A 79 -11.01 4.57 5.35
N CYS A 80 -11.94 5.51 5.46
CA CYS A 80 -12.45 5.98 6.75
C CYS A 80 -13.16 4.86 7.53
N THR A 81 -14.02 4.10 6.87
CA THR A 81 -14.81 3.01 7.44
C THR A 81 -13.90 1.89 7.93
N ARG A 82 -12.95 1.43 7.11
CA ARG A 82 -12.03 0.34 7.46
C ARG A 82 -11.01 0.74 8.53
N ASN A 83 -10.69 2.02 8.64
CA ASN A 83 -9.76 2.55 9.65
C ASN A 83 -10.47 3.25 10.82
N PHE A 84 -11.79 3.07 10.96
CA PHE A 84 -12.58 3.61 12.07
C PHE A 84 -12.33 2.87 13.40
N TYR A 85 -11.41 1.89 13.44
CA TYR A 85 -11.09 1.09 14.63
C TYR A 85 -10.48 1.94 15.76
N GLY A 86 -11.40 2.56 16.50
CA GLY A 86 -11.22 3.35 17.69
C GLY A 86 -12.53 3.52 18.48
N THR A 87 -13.66 3.03 17.96
CA THR A 87 -14.92 2.88 18.68
C THR A 87 -15.45 1.48 18.40
N VAL A 88 -15.43 0.63 19.42
CA VAL A 88 -15.81 -0.79 19.38
C VAL A 88 -17.32 -0.91 19.21
N GLU A 89 -17.78 -1.70 18.24
CA GLU A 89 -18.85 -2.68 18.44
C GLU A 89 -18.36 -4.00 17.84
N VAL A 90 -18.12 -4.97 18.71
CA VAL A 90 -17.92 -6.36 18.34
C VAL A 90 -19.28 -6.87 17.90
N ASP A 91 -19.47 -7.04 16.60
CA ASP A 91 -20.54 -7.89 16.09
C ASP A 91 -19.89 -9.07 15.37
N GLU A 92 -20.07 -10.24 15.99
CA GLU A 92 -19.34 -11.49 15.81
C GLU A 92 -19.75 -12.25 14.53
N GLU A 93 -20.41 -11.58 13.58
CA GLU A 93 -21.12 -12.23 12.46
C GLU A 93 -20.69 -11.81 11.04
N THR A 94 -19.68 -10.95 10.88
CA THR A 94 -19.11 -10.61 9.56
C THR A 94 -17.62 -10.91 9.39
N GLU A 95 -17.04 -11.74 10.26
CA GLU A 95 -15.67 -12.27 10.13
C GLU A 95 -15.42 -13.12 8.85
N MET A 96 -16.43 -13.42 8.03
CA MET A 96 -16.27 -14.33 6.89
C MET A 96 -16.06 -13.71 5.52
N LEU A 97 -16.15 -12.38 5.31
CA LEU A 97 -16.09 -11.86 3.93
C LEU A 97 -14.87 -11.07 3.50
N HIS A 98 -14.10 -10.40 4.37
CA HIS A 98 -12.87 -9.76 3.90
C HIS A 98 -11.76 -9.85 4.95
N ALA A 99 -11.11 -11.02 4.99
CA ALA A 99 -9.72 -11.05 5.41
C ALA A 99 -8.98 -10.02 4.53
N PRO A 100 -8.17 -9.11 5.11
CA PRO A 100 -7.28 -8.28 4.31
C PRO A 100 -6.35 -9.23 3.59
N MET A 101 -6.58 -9.43 2.30
CA MET A 101 -5.72 -10.22 1.44
C MET A 101 -4.39 -9.48 1.35
N TRP A 102 -3.53 -9.75 2.33
CA TRP A 102 -2.13 -9.36 2.34
C TRP A 102 -1.53 -9.90 1.05
N GLU A 103 -1.23 -9.01 0.12
CA GLU A 103 -0.53 -9.37 -1.10
C GLU A 103 0.75 -10.10 -0.70
N ILE A 104 0.78 -11.41 -0.98
CA ILE A 104 1.97 -12.22 -0.78
C ILE A 104 3.05 -11.56 -1.65
N PRO A 105 4.15 -11.06 -1.06
CA PRO A 105 5.17 -10.36 -1.82
C PRO A 105 5.65 -11.31 -2.92
N THR A 106 5.42 -10.96 -4.18
CA THR A 106 5.73 -11.78 -5.37
C THR A 106 7.18 -12.30 -5.38
N ARG A 107 8.06 -11.66 -4.60
CA ARG A 107 9.43 -12.10 -4.30
C ARG A 107 9.51 -13.52 -3.69
N TRP A 108 8.55 -13.93 -2.87
CA TRP A 108 8.50 -15.29 -2.29
C TRP A 108 7.96 -16.33 -3.26
N VAL A 109 6.99 -15.96 -4.11
CA VAL A 109 6.46 -16.85 -5.16
C VAL A 109 7.56 -17.24 -6.13
N ILE A 110 8.38 -16.26 -6.54
CA ILE A 110 9.54 -16.50 -7.39
C ILE A 110 10.51 -17.47 -6.69
N ALA A 111 10.85 -17.23 -5.42
CA ALA A 111 11.74 -18.13 -4.67
C ALA A 111 11.21 -19.58 -4.62
N ILE A 112 9.93 -19.78 -4.33
CA ILE A 112 9.29 -21.11 -4.28
C ILE A 112 9.30 -21.78 -5.66
N CYS A 113 9.01 -21.04 -6.74
CA CYS A 113 9.09 -21.57 -8.10
C CYS A 113 10.52 -22.00 -8.47
N TRP A 114 11.53 -21.22 -8.12
CA TRP A 114 12.93 -21.59 -8.36
C TRP A 114 13.34 -22.84 -7.57
N PHE A 115 12.88 -23.00 -6.32
CA PHE A 115 13.14 -24.21 -5.55
C PHE A 115 12.54 -25.47 -6.20
N SER A 116 11.33 -25.38 -6.76
CA SER A 116 10.68 -26.49 -7.47
C SER A 116 11.46 -26.91 -8.74
N VAL A 117 11.94 -25.93 -9.51
CA VAL A 117 12.74 -26.19 -10.72
C VAL A 117 14.08 -26.84 -10.37
N ILE A 118 14.77 -26.32 -9.33
CA ILE A 118 16.05 -26.87 -8.87
C ILE A 118 15.88 -28.31 -8.35
N ALA A 119 14.84 -28.56 -7.56
CA ALA A 119 14.54 -29.90 -7.05
C ALA A 119 14.30 -30.90 -8.20
N SER A 120 13.54 -30.49 -9.22
CA SER A 120 13.28 -31.33 -10.39
C SER A 120 14.57 -31.68 -11.14
N LEU A 121 15.44 -30.68 -11.41
CA LEU A 121 16.73 -30.92 -12.06
C LEU A 121 17.65 -31.84 -11.25
N ALA A 122 17.68 -31.68 -9.93
CA ALA A 122 18.49 -32.52 -9.05
C ALA A 122 18.05 -33.99 -9.10
N VAL A 123 16.73 -34.25 -9.12
CA VAL A 123 16.18 -35.62 -9.27
C VAL A 123 16.60 -36.23 -10.60
N THR A 124 16.52 -35.48 -11.71
CA THR A 124 16.92 -35.98 -13.04
C THR A 124 18.41 -36.32 -13.08
N ILE A 125 19.27 -35.46 -12.51
CA ILE A 125 20.72 -35.68 -12.44
C ILE A 125 21.04 -36.92 -11.60
N LEU A 126 20.39 -37.10 -10.44
CA LEU A 126 20.57 -38.27 -9.58
C LEU A 126 20.17 -39.58 -10.27
N LEU A 127 19.11 -39.58 -11.07
CA LEU A 127 18.68 -40.76 -11.82
C LEU A 127 19.67 -41.14 -12.92
N ILE A 128 20.29 -40.16 -13.59
CA ILE A 128 21.31 -40.39 -14.62
C ILE A 128 22.61 -40.94 -14.01
N TRP A 129 22.99 -40.47 -12.82
CA TRP A 129 24.22 -40.93 -12.15
C TRP A 129 24.11 -42.30 -11.48
N LYS A 130 22.88 -42.77 -11.21
CA LYS A 130 22.63 -44.07 -10.59
C LYS A 130 22.56 -45.22 -11.61
N HIS A 131 22.49 -44.91 -12.90
CA HIS A 131 22.47 -45.89 -13.99
C HIS A 131 23.83 -45.96 -14.70
#